data_AF-A0AAV4K8K1-F1
#
_entry.id   AF-A0AAV4K8K1-F1
#
_cell.length_a   1.000
_cell.length_b   1.000
_cell.length_c   1.000
_cell.angle_alpha   90.00
_cell.angle_beta   90.00
_cell.angle_gamma   90.00
#
_symmetry.space_group_name_H-M   'P 1'
#
loop_
_entity.id
_entity.type
_entity.pdbx_description
1 polymer ?
#
loop_
_entity_poly.entity_id
_entity_poly.type
_entity_poly.pdbx_seq_one_letter_code
_entity_poly.pdbx_strand_id
1 'polypeptide(L)' 'MAPTATQAARRVRHSAARPADEARQNAAAALQRALDRRDNGGSTGH' A
#
# COMPACT_ATOMS: atom_id res chain seq x y z
N MET A 1 -1.53 -36.24 2.38
CA MET A 1 -2.64 -35.27 2.34
C MET A 1 -2.36 -34.28 1.22
N ALA A 2 -2.95 -34.47 0.04
CA ALA A 2 -2.64 -33.67 -1.15
C ALA A 2 -3.27 -32.26 -1.03
N PRO A 3 -2.53 -31.18 -1.32
CA PRO A 3 -3.11 -29.84 -1.36
C PRO A 3 -4.12 -29.78 -2.51
N THR A 4 -5.38 -29.59 -2.16
CA THR A 4 -6.50 -29.47 -3.12
C THR A 4 -6.26 -28.25 -4.02
N ALA A 5 -6.42 -28.42 -5.33
CA ALA A 5 -6.15 -27.41 -6.36
C ALA A 5 -6.78 -26.02 -6.08
N THR A 6 -7.86 -25.98 -5.29
CA THR A 6 -8.50 -24.77 -4.78
C THR A 6 -7.54 -23.84 -4.02
N GLN A 7 -6.59 -24.38 -3.24
CA GLN A 7 -5.66 -23.56 -2.45
C GLN A 7 -4.64 -22.84 -3.34
N ALA A 8 -4.18 -23.49 -4.41
CA ALA A 8 -3.26 -22.92 -5.39
C ALA A 8 -3.94 -21.77 -6.16
N ALA A 9 -5.16 -21.99 -6.67
CA ALA A 9 -5.92 -20.96 -7.39
C ALA A 9 -6.31 -19.75 -6.51
N ARG A 10 -6.51 -19.94 -5.20
CA ARG A 10 -6.74 -18.84 -4.26
C ARG A 10 -5.49 -17.98 -4.05
N ARG A 11 -4.32 -18.62 -3.91
CA ARG A 11 -3.04 -17.91 -3.74
C ARG A 11 -2.69 -17.04 -4.93
N VAL A 12 -2.83 -17.56 -6.15
CA VAL A 12 -2.54 -16.80 -7.40
C VAL A 12 -3.38 -15.51 -7.49
N ARG A 13 -4.68 -15.60 -7.15
CA ARG A 13 -5.57 -14.42 -7.16
C ARG A 13 -5.22 -13.40 -6.08
N HIS A 14 -4.76 -13.84 -4.91
CA HIS A 14 -4.36 -12.95 -3.83
C HIS A 14 -2.96 -12.36 -4.03
N SER A 15 -2.03 -13.07 -4.67
CA SER A 15 -0.69 -12.54 -4.98
C SER A 15 -0.73 -11.43 -6.01
N ALA A 16 -1.69 -11.44 -6.94
CA ALA A 16 -1.88 -10.35 -7.91
C ALA A 16 -2.38 -9.04 -7.27
N ALA A 17 -3.03 -9.12 -6.09
CA ALA A 17 -3.50 -7.94 -5.35
C ALA A 17 -2.42 -7.31 -4.45
N ARG A 18 -1.38 -8.07 -4.08
CA ARG A 18 -0.28 -7.60 -3.25
C ARG A 18 0.49 -6.38 -3.82
N PRO A 19 0.85 -6.33 -5.11
CA PRO A 19 1.54 -5.16 -5.67
C PRO A 19 0.64 -3.91 -5.67
N ALA A 20 -0.68 -4.06 -5.78
CA ALA A 20 -1.62 -2.94 -5.68
C ALA A 20 -1.74 -2.42 -4.23
N ASP A 21 -1.66 -3.32 -3.25
CA ASP A 21 -1.65 -2.96 -1.83
C ASP A 21 -0.38 -2.18 -1.48
N GLU A 22 0.80 -2.67 -1.87
CA GLU A 22 2.08 -1.97 -1.67
C GLU A 22 2.11 -0.59 -2.33
N ALA A 23 1.61 -0.46 -3.56
CA ALA A 23 1.50 0.83 -4.24
C ALA A 23 0.56 1.80 -3.49
N ARG A 24 -0.56 1.28 -2.96
CA ARG A 24 -1.53 2.05 -2.17
C ARG A 24 -0.93 2.54 -0.85
N GLN A 25 -0.17 1.68 -0.16
CA GLN A 25 0.49 2.04 1.11
C GLN A 25 1.58 3.10 0.88
N ASN A 26 2.39 2.97 -0.18
CA ASN A 26 3.39 3.98 -0.53
C ASN A 26 2.76 5.32 -0.90
N ALA A 27 1.66 5.31 -1.68
CA ALA A 27 0.92 6.51 -2.01
C ALA A 27 0.32 7.18 -0.77
N ALA A 28 -0.27 6.39 0.14
CA ALA A 28 -0.79 6.88 1.40
C ALA A 28 0.31 7.53 2.26
N ALA A 29 1.47 6.89 2.38
CA ALA A 29 2.62 7.44 3.11
C ALA A 29 3.15 8.75 2.48
N ALA A 30 3.18 8.84 1.14
CA ALA A 30 3.58 10.06 0.45
C ALA A 30 2.59 11.21 0.70
N LEU A 31 1.28 10.94 0.69
CA LEU A 31 0.24 11.91 1.00
C LEU A 31 0.30 12.38 2.45
N GLN A 32 0.46 11.45 3.41
CA GLN A 32 0.64 11.78 4.82
C GLN A 32 1.83 12.69 5.03
N ARG A 33 2.99 12.34 4.46
CA ARG A 33 4.19 13.19 4.57
C ARG A 33 4.00 14.58 3.95
N ALA A 34 3.23 14.69 2.86
CA ALA A 34 2.91 15.98 2.25
C ALA A 34 2.01 16.82 3.18
N LEU A 35 1.02 16.21 3.83
CA LEU A 35 0.16 16.85 4.83
C LEU A 35 0.95 17.21 6.09
N ASP A 36 1.76 16.31 6.62
CA ASP A 36 2.64 16.56 7.75
C ASP A 36 3.61 17.71 7.45
N ARG A 37 4.12 17.85 6.22
CA ARG A 37 4.93 19.03 5.86
C ARG A 37 4.12 20.31 5.82
N ARG A 38 2.84 20.26 5.44
CA ARG A 38 1.95 21.42 5.45
C ARG A 38 1.57 21.82 6.88
N ASP A 39 1.29 20.84 7.72
CA ASP A 39 0.83 21.04 9.09
C ASP A 39 1.99 21.35 10.05
N ASN A 40 3.18 20.77 9.82
CA ASN A 40 4.39 21.04 10.62
C ASN A 40 5.32 22.11 10.01
N GLY A 41 5.16 22.48 8.74
CA GLY A 41 6.04 23.43 8.04
C GLY A 41 5.62 24.89 8.14
N GLY A 42 4.55 25.20 8.88
CA GLY A 42 3.90 26.50 8.95
C GLY A 42 4.64 27.62 9.71
N SER A 43 5.96 27.80 9.54
CA SER A 43 6.58 29.07 9.96
C SER A 43 7.64 29.66 9.03
N THR A 44 8.10 28.95 8.00
CA THR A 44 9.06 29.52 7.04
C THR A 44 8.38 29.68 5.69
N GLY A 45 8.14 30.94 5.35
CA GLY A 45 7.25 31.39 4.29
C GLY A 45 7.72 31.11 2.88
N HIS A 46 6.72 31.04 2.01
CA HIS A 46 6.79 31.74 0.73
C HIS A 46 6.47 33.22 0.95
#